data_AF-A0A316H434-F1
#
_entry.id   AF-A0A316H434-F1
#
_cell.length_a   1.000
_cell.length_b   1.000
_cell.length_c   1.000
_cell.angle_alpha   90.00
_cell.angle_beta   90.00
_cell.angle_gamma   90.00
#
_symmetry.space_group_name_H-M   'P 1'
#
loop_
_entity.id
_entity.type
_entity.pdbx_description
1 polymer ?
#
loop_
_entity_poly.entity_id
_entity_poly.type
_entity_poly.pdbx_seq_one_letter_code
_entity_poly.pdbx_strand_id
1 'polypeptide(L)'
;MKTQLIKQLHHYLLHNHTDLLIALQEEHRLEHYLKQKVESVNDLLAQLQEEKRPAYVIEALCLEELTRDLRPSRFNYMRELLEAEFETDYKRMLSSGILTYELINLIGACEPIFEVFAFGEENEDSADLKHAIMGMIAEYLDR
;
A
#
# COMPACT_ATOMS: atom_id res chain seq x y z
N MET A 1 -16.70 -0.43 17.61
CA MET A 1 -16.51 0.09 16.24
C MET A 1 -15.07 0.53 15.98
N LYS A 2 -14.50 1.50 16.71
CA LYS A 2 -13.08 1.91 16.50
C LYS A 2 -12.07 0.75 16.51
N THR A 3 -12.19 -0.17 17.47
CA THR A 3 -11.35 -1.39 17.51
C THR A 3 -11.48 -2.26 16.25
N GLN A 4 -12.66 -2.30 15.64
CA GLN A 4 -12.90 -3.04 14.41
C GLN A 4 -12.26 -2.34 13.21
N LEU A 5 -12.39 -1.01 13.11
CA LEU A 5 -11.71 -0.20 12.10
C LEU A 5 -10.18 -0.31 12.19
N ILE A 6 -9.61 -0.33 13.40
CA ILE A 6 -8.16 -0.57 13.59
C ILE A 6 -7.76 -1.92 13.01
N LYS A 7 -8.52 -2.99 13.28
CA LYS A 7 -8.24 -4.33 12.75
C LYS A 7 -8.36 -4.38 11.23
N GLN A 8 -9.39 -3.74 10.66
CA GLN A 8 -9.61 -3.67 9.22
C GLN A 8 -8.49 -2.88 8.53
N LEU A 9 -8.08 -1.73 9.08
CA LEU A 9 -6.96 -0.94 8.56
C LEU A 9 -5.64 -1.71 8.65
N HIS A 10 -5.36 -2.36 9.77
CA HIS A 10 -4.17 -3.21 9.90
C HIS A 10 -4.19 -4.34 8.86
N HIS A 11 -5.33 -4.99 8.67
CA HIS A 11 -5.49 -6.05 7.65
C HIS A 11 -5.26 -5.50 6.24
N TYR A 12 -5.78 -4.31 5.93
CA TYR A 12 -5.56 -3.62 4.67
C TYR A 12 -4.08 -3.32 4.43
N LEU A 13 -3.36 -2.76 5.42
CA LEU A 13 -1.93 -2.50 5.32
C LEU A 13 -1.13 -3.78 5.10
N LEU A 14 -1.48 -4.87 5.80
CA LEU A 14 -0.79 -6.15 5.63
C LEU A 14 -0.82 -6.67 4.19
N HIS A 15 -1.92 -6.48 3.47
CA HIS A 15 -2.11 -7.02 2.11
C HIS A 15 -1.66 -6.07 1.01
N ASN A 16 -1.77 -4.76 1.25
CA ASN A 16 -1.55 -3.75 0.23
C ASN A 16 -0.33 -2.89 0.50
N HIS A 17 0.11 -2.70 1.73
CA HIS A 17 1.21 -1.79 2.08
C HIS A 17 2.15 -2.46 3.08
N THR A 18 2.61 -3.67 2.72
CA THR A 18 3.49 -4.46 3.59
C THR A 18 4.81 -3.73 3.85
N ASP A 19 5.29 -2.96 2.89
CA ASP A 19 6.39 -2.00 3.00
C ASP A 19 6.16 -0.98 4.12
N LEU A 20 5.02 -0.27 4.09
CA LEU A 20 4.66 0.70 5.12
C LEU A 20 4.47 0.03 6.48
N LEU A 21 3.84 -1.16 6.51
CA LEU A 21 3.63 -1.92 7.74
C LEU A 21 4.96 -2.26 8.43
N ILE A 22 5.95 -2.74 7.66
CA ILE A 22 7.27 -3.10 8.17
C ILE A 22 7.98 -1.84 8.70
N ALA A 23 8.00 -0.76 7.92
CA ALA A 23 8.62 0.51 8.35
C ALA A 23 8.01 1.01 9.68
N LEU A 24 6.69 0.99 9.81
CA LEU A 24 6.00 1.39 11.04
C LEU A 24 6.31 0.47 12.24
N GLN A 25 6.57 -0.81 12.00
CA GLN A 25 6.94 -1.77 13.05
C GLN A 25 8.37 -1.56 13.52
N GLU A 26 9.31 -1.38 12.60
CA GLU A 26 10.73 -1.11 12.90
C GLU A 26 10.90 0.17 13.72
N GLU A 27 10.08 1.18 13.46
CA GLU A 27 10.08 2.43 14.20
C GLU A 27 9.25 2.39 15.50
N HIS A 28 8.62 1.27 15.81
CA HIS A 28 7.68 1.11 16.93
C HIS A 28 6.51 2.11 16.91
N ARG A 29 6.06 2.53 15.72
CA ARG A 29 4.99 3.53 15.53
C ARG A 29 3.66 2.95 15.05
N LEU A 30 3.59 1.66 14.70
CA LEU A 30 2.39 1.04 14.13
C LEU A 30 1.11 1.27 14.96
N GLU A 31 1.14 1.02 16.26
CA GLU A 31 -0.04 1.19 17.11
C GLU A 31 -0.51 2.64 17.15
N HIS A 32 0.43 3.58 17.20
CA HIS A 32 0.14 5.01 17.21
C HIS A 32 -0.47 5.45 15.86
N TYR A 33 0.15 5.04 14.75
CA TYR A 33 -0.33 5.31 13.40
C TYR A 33 -1.78 4.85 13.20
N LEU A 34 -2.10 3.60 13.55
CA LEU A 34 -3.44 3.04 13.37
C LEU A 34 -4.50 3.78 14.20
N LYS A 35 -4.16 4.14 15.46
CA LYS A 35 -5.08 4.91 16.31
C LYS A 35 -5.32 6.30 15.74
N GLN A 36 -4.26 7.01 15.37
CA GLN A 36 -4.36 8.36 14.82
C GLN A 36 -5.15 8.37 13.50
N LYS A 37 -4.92 7.38 12.62
CA LYS A 37 -5.68 7.24 11.37
C LYS A 37 -7.16 7.00 11.66
N VAL A 38 -7.51 6.10 12.57
CA VAL A 38 -8.91 5.85 12.94
C VAL A 38 -9.55 7.06 13.65
N GLU A 39 -8.78 7.86 14.36
CA GLU A 39 -9.26 9.11 14.94
C GLU A 39 -9.59 10.17 13.89
N SER A 40 -8.94 10.17 12.72
CA SER A 40 -9.21 11.14 11.66
C SER A 40 -10.60 10.99 11.03
N VAL A 41 -11.27 9.84 11.20
CA VAL A 41 -12.63 9.59 10.70
C VAL A 41 -13.71 9.69 11.79
N ASN A 42 -13.39 10.25 12.97
CA ASN A 42 -14.36 10.39 14.06
C ASN A 42 -15.60 11.20 13.66
N ASP A 43 -15.42 12.27 12.90
CA ASP A 43 -16.53 13.14 12.48
C ASP A 43 -17.45 12.40 11.49
N LEU A 44 -16.86 11.71 10.52
CA LEU A 44 -17.59 10.82 9.60
C LEU A 44 -18.33 9.71 10.35
N LEU A 45 -17.67 9.10 11.34
CA LEU A 45 -18.27 8.06 12.18
C LEU A 45 -19.51 8.57 12.91
N ALA A 46 -19.41 9.74 13.55
CA ALA A 46 -20.50 10.36 14.29
C ALA A 46 -21.68 10.71 13.36
N GLN A 47 -21.39 11.30 12.20
CA GLN A 47 -22.40 11.64 11.19
C GLN A 47 -23.18 10.39 10.74
N LEU A 48 -22.48 9.32 10.36
CA LEU A 48 -23.11 8.10 9.86
C LEU A 48 -23.94 7.37 10.94
N GLN A 49 -23.53 7.48 12.20
CA GLN A 49 -24.30 6.97 13.34
C GLN A 49 -25.60 7.77 13.56
N GLU A 50 -25.54 9.10 13.44
CA GLU A 50 -26.71 9.97 13.55
C GLU A 50 -27.72 9.69 12.42
N GLU A 51 -27.22 9.42 11.21
CA GLU A 51 -28.02 8.95 10.07
C GLU A 51 -28.64 7.55 10.27
N LYS A 52 -28.35 6.87 11.39
CA LYS A 52 -28.81 5.50 11.71
C LYS A 52 -28.45 4.47 10.64
N ARG A 53 -27.29 4.65 9.99
CA ARG A 53 -26.78 3.70 9.01
C ARG A 53 -26.48 2.35 9.69
N PRO A 54 -26.68 1.21 8.99
CA PRO A 54 -26.26 -0.09 9.52
C PRO A 54 -24.75 -0.13 9.77
N ALA A 55 -24.32 -0.83 10.83
CA ALA A 55 -22.91 -0.86 11.25
C ALA A 55 -21.94 -1.27 10.12
N TYR A 56 -22.30 -2.26 9.30
CA TYR A 56 -21.46 -2.71 8.19
C TYR A 56 -21.27 -1.63 7.11
N VAL A 57 -22.27 -0.75 6.91
CA VAL A 57 -22.19 0.38 5.98
C VAL A 57 -21.25 1.44 6.54
N ILE A 58 -21.36 1.72 7.84
CA ILE A 58 -20.48 2.66 8.53
C ILE A 58 -19.02 2.19 8.43
N GLU A 59 -18.77 0.92 8.73
CA GLU A 59 -17.43 0.34 8.64
C GLU A 59 -16.85 0.45 7.23
N ALA A 60 -17.63 0.11 6.20
CA ALA A 60 -17.18 0.21 4.81
C ALA A 60 -16.82 1.65 4.41
N LEU A 61 -17.67 2.64 4.74
CA LEU A 61 -17.43 4.05 4.40
C LEU A 61 -16.25 4.64 5.17
N CYS A 62 -16.11 4.31 6.45
CA CYS A 62 -14.95 4.74 7.23
C CYS A 62 -13.67 4.09 6.69
N LEU A 63 -13.69 2.80 6.34
CA LEU A 63 -12.52 2.12 5.78
C LEU A 63 -12.10 2.75 4.44
N GLU A 64 -13.06 3.03 3.56
CA GLU A 64 -12.85 3.72 2.29
C GLU A 64 -12.12 5.07 2.49
N GLU A 65 -12.56 5.87 3.48
CA GLU A 65 -11.90 7.13 3.81
C GLU A 65 -10.50 6.92 4.41
N LEU A 66 -10.33 5.92 5.28
CA LEU A 66 -9.05 5.60 5.92
C LEU A 66 -7.97 5.17 4.93
N THR A 67 -8.35 4.56 3.80
CA THR A 67 -7.43 4.02 2.80
C THR A 67 -7.25 4.92 1.59
N ARG A 68 -8.02 6.02 1.47
CA ARG A 68 -8.04 6.85 0.26
C ARG A 68 -6.67 7.36 -0.15
N ASP A 69 -5.91 7.92 0.79
CA ASP A 69 -4.56 8.47 0.56
C ASP A 69 -3.47 7.39 0.43
N LEU A 70 -3.82 6.12 0.71
CA LEU A 70 -2.92 5.00 0.52
C LEU A 70 -3.04 4.40 -0.88
N ARG A 71 -4.06 4.76 -1.67
CA ARG A 71 -4.26 4.21 -3.00
C ARG A 71 -3.59 5.08 -4.07
N PRO A 72 -2.99 4.47 -5.10
CA PRO A 72 -2.79 3.04 -5.28
C PRO A 72 -1.56 2.53 -4.51
N SER A 73 -1.48 1.21 -4.34
CA SER A 73 -0.36 0.59 -3.64
C SER A 73 0.85 0.43 -4.56
N ARG A 74 1.94 1.13 -4.23
CA ARG A 74 3.26 0.90 -4.83
C ARG A 74 3.73 -0.53 -4.63
N PHE A 75 3.47 -1.12 -3.46
CA PHE A 75 3.87 -2.50 -3.15
C PHE A 75 3.19 -3.54 -4.06
N ASN A 76 1.86 -3.45 -4.21
CA ASN A 76 1.12 -4.34 -5.10
C ASN A 76 1.47 -4.07 -6.56
N TYR A 77 1.56 -2.80 -6.96
CA TYR A 77 1.97 -2.42 -8.31
C TYR A 77 3.32 -3.04 -8.68
N MET A 78 4.32 -2.88 -7.81
CA MET A 78 5.66 -3.47 -8.04
C MET A 78 5.63 -4.99 -8.05
N ARG A 79 4.84 -5.62 -7.16
CA ARG A 79 4.69 -7.08 -7.14
C ARG A 79 4.09 -7.60 -8.44
N GLU A 80 3.01 -7.00 -8.90
CA GLU A 80 2.31 -7.38 -10.12
C GLU A 80 3.17 -7.14 -11.37
N LEU A 81 3.87 -6.01 -11.42
CA LEU A 81 4.80 -5.71 -12.51
C LEU A 81 5.98 -6.70 -12.56
N LEU A 82 6.56 -7.02 -11.40
CA LEU A 82 7.66 -7.99 -11.30
C LEU A 82 7.20 -9.39 -11.70
N GLU A 83 6.00 -9.80 -11.29
CA GLU A 83 5.41 -11.08 -11.67
C GLU A 83 5.15 -11.17 -13.18
N ALA A 84 4.64 -10.10 -13.80
CA ALA A 84 4.28 -10.07 -15.21
C ALA A 84 5.50 -9.96 -16.15
N GLU A 85 6.43 -9.06 -15.84
CA GLU A 85 7.52 -8.69 -16.78
C GLU A 85 8.87 -9.34 -16.42
N PHE A 86 9.05 -9.77 -15.17
CA PHE A 86 10.30 -10.36 -14.65
C PHE A 86 10.04 -11.69 -13.92
N GLU A 87 9.17 -12.53 -14.51
CA GLU A 87 8.62 -13.75 -13.89
C GLU A 87 9.71 -14.69 -13.33
N THR A 88 10.86 -14.79 -14.01
CA THR A 88 11.98 -15.65 -13.57
C THR A 88 12.56 -15.17 -12.24
N ASP A 89 12.85 -13.88 -12.13
CA ASP A 89 13.38 -13.27 -10.90
C ASP A 89 12.33 -13.27 -9.79
N TYR A 90 11.07 -12.96 -10.13
CA TYR A 90 9.95 -13.07 -9.19
C TYR A 90 9.87 -14.47 -8.56
N LYS A 91 9.84 -15.53 -9.38
CA LYS A 91 9.78 -16.93 -8.88
C LYS A 91 11.01 -17.29 -8.07
N ARG A 92 12.20 -16.83 -8.47
CA ARG A 92 13.44 -17.03 -7.71
C ARG A 92 13.32 -16.42 -6.32
N MET A 93 12.97 -15.15 -6.22
CA MET A 93 12.82 -14.41 -4.96
C MET A 93 11.72 -14.98 -4.08
N LEU A 94 10.60 -15.41 -4.67
CA LEU A 94 9.50 -16.06 -3.96
C LEU A 94 9.96 -17.39 -3.36
N SER A 95 10.65 -18.23 -4.14
CA SER A 95 11.11 -19.53 -3.68
C SER A 95 12.20 -19.46 -2.61
N SER A 96 13.01 -18.39 -2.62
CA SER A 96 14.03 -18.15 -1.59
C SER A 96 13.50 -17.38 -0.37
N GLY A 97 12.24 -16.94 -0.40
CA GLY A 97 11.61 -16.22 0.71
C GLY A 97 12.06 -14.77 0.88
N ILE A 98 12.68 -14.17 -0.13
CA ILE A 98 13.20 -12.78 -0.08
C ILE A 98 12.32 -11.77 -0.83
N LEU A 99 11.25 -12.22 -1.50
CA LEU A 99 10.42 -11.36 -2.35
C LEU A 99 9.97 -10.07 -1.68
N THR A 100 9.45 -10.13 -0.45
CA THR A 100 9.00 -8.92 0.27
C THR A 100 10.13 -7.92 0.49
N TYR A 101 11.33 -8.40 0.84
CA TYR A 101 12.49 -7.55 1.07
C TYR A 101 12.97 -6.90 -0.23
N GLU A 102 13.06 -7.69 -1.31
CA GLU A 102 13.45 -7.17 -2.63
C GLU A 102 12.43 -6.17 -3.19
N LEU A 103 11.13 -6.39 -2.96
CA LEU A 103 10.11 -5.41 -3.33
C LEU A 103 10.29 -4.07 -2.58
N ILE A 104 10.60 -4.09 -1.29
CA ILE A 104 10.87 -2.87 -0.52
C ILE A 104 12.09 -2.14 -1.09
N ASN A 105 13.17 -2.86 -1.40
CA ASN A 105 14.36 -2.28 -2.01
C ASN A 105 14.08 -1.68 -3.39
N LEU A 106 13.34 -2.40 -4.22
CA LEU A 106 12.93 -1.94 -5.56
C LEU A 106 12.04 -0.71 -5.49
N ILE A 107 11.09 -0.66 -4.56
CA ILE A 107 10.26 0.54 -4.32
C ILE A 107 11.16 1.72 -3.95
N GLY A 108 12.10 1.53 -3.03
CA GLY A 108 13.06 2.57 -2.65
C GLY A 108 13.94 3.04 -3.82
N ALA A 109 14.36 2.12 -4.70
CA ALA A 109 15.12 2.46 -5.91
C ALA A 109 14.27 3.23 -6.94
N CYS A 110 12.97 2.95 -7.00
CA CYS A 110 12.02 3.60 -7.90
C CYS A 110 11.38 4.88 -7.31
N GLU A 111 11.69 5.27 -6.07
CA GLU A 111 11.09 6.44 -5.42
C GLU A 111 11.17 7.72 -6.30
N PRO A 112 12.32 8.07 -6.90
CA PRO A 112 12.40 9.24 -7.77
C PRO A 112 11.48 9.17 -8.99
N ILE A 113 11.21 7.96 -9.50
CA ILE A 113 10.32 7.74 -10.64
C ILE A 113 8.87 7.94 -10.18
N PHE A 114 8.47 7.34 -9.06
CA PHE A 114 7.13 7.54 -8.50
C PHE A 114 6.82 9.01 -8.20
N GLU A 115 7.82 9.78 -7.73
CA GLU A 115 7.68 11.22 -7.50
C GLU A 115 7.53 12.00 -8.81
N VAL A 116 8.39 11.76 -9.81
CA VAL A 116 8.36 12.46 -11.10
C VAL A 116 7.04 12.24 -11.85
N PHE A 117 6.50 11.02 -11.79
CA PHE A 117 5.24 10.67 -12.45
C PHE A 117 4.01 10.93 -11.59
N ALA A 118 4.18 11.43 -10.36
CA ALA A 118 3.10 11.63 -9.39
C ALA A 118 2.17 10.40 -9.30
N PHE A 119 2.76 9.25 -8.91
CA PHE A 119 2.05 7.97 -8.82
C PHE A 119 0.77 8.09 -7.98
N GLY A 120 -0.36 7.74 -8.59
CA GLY A 120 -1.71 7.96 -8.07
C GLY A 120 -2.75 7.25 -8.94
N GLU A 121 -4.01 7.22 -8.51
CA GLU A 121 -5.11 6.50 -9.19
C GLU A 121 -5.31 6.99 -10.65
N GLU A 122 -4.93 8.24 -10.96
CA GLU A 122 -5.05 8.80 -12.31
C GLU A 122 -3.91 8.37 -13.25
N ASN A 123 -2.76 7.97 -12.69
CA ASN A 123 -1.50 7.82 -13.42
C ASN A 123 -0.88 6.43 -13.31
N GLU A 124 -1.46 5.51 -12.53
CA GLU A 124 -0.91 4.17 -12.31
C GLU A 124 -0.81 3.33 -13.61
N ASP A 125 -1.73 3.55 -14.55
CA ASP A 125 -1.77 2.88 -15.85
C ASP A 125 -0.92 3.58 -16.93
N SER A 126 -0.12 4.59 -16.55
CA SER A 126 0.73 5.31 -17.49
C SER A 126 1.78 4.38 -18.11
N ALA A 127 1.77 4.29 -19.45
CA ALA A 127 2.77 3.52 -20.17
C ALA A 127 4.19 4.05 -19.88
N ASP A 128 4.38 5.36 -19.79
CA ASP A 128 5.69 5.97 -19.55
C ASP A 128 6.21 5.64 -18.14
N LEU A 129 5.33 5.66 -17.13
CA LEU A 129 5.63 5.20 -15.78
C LEU A 129 6.08 3.73 -15.80
N LYS A 130 5.29 2.86 -16.44
CA LYS A 130 5.58 1.43 -16.54
C LYS A 130 6.96 1.19 -17.15
N HIS A 131 7.26 1.82 -18.29
CA HIS A 131 8.56 1.67 -18.95
C HIS A 131 9.72 2.18 -18.10
N ALA A 132 9.57 3.32 -17.42
CA ALA A 132 10.61 3.86 -16.55
C ALA A 132 10.91 2.91 -15.37
N ILE A 133 9.87 2.37 -14.74
CA ILE A 133 10.02 1.40 -13.64
C ILE A 133 10.64 0.10 -14.14
N MET A 134 10.20 -0.43 -15.28
CA MET A 134 10.81 -1.63 -15.88
C MET A 134 12.31 -1.44 -16.16
N GLY A 135 12.70 -0.26 -16.65
CA GLY A 135 14.12 0.08 -16.83
C GLY A 135 14.91 0.01 -15.52
N MET A 136 14.37 0.61 -14.44
CA MET A 136 15.01 0.57 -13.12
C MET A 136 15.07 -0.84 -12.53
N ILE A 137 14.02 -1.66 -12.70
CA ILE A 137 14.02 -3.06 -12.26
C ILE A 137 15.12 -3.85 -13.00
N ALA A 138 15.23 -3.69 -14.32
CA ALA A 138 16.28 -4.36 -15.09
C ALA A 138 17.68 -3.96 -14.60
N GLU A 139 17.93 -2.66 -14.40
CA GLU A 139 19.20 -2.17 -13.84
C GLU A 139 19.48 -2.66 -12.43
N TYR A 140 18.44 -2.89 -11.62
CA TYR A 140 18.59 -3.43 -10.27
C TYR A 140 18.95 -4.93 -10.29
N LEU A 141 18.30 -5.70 -11.16
CA LEU A 141 18.49 -7.16 -11.28
C LEU A 141 19.81 -7.55 -11.92
N ASP A 142 20.40 -6.68 -12.75
CA ASP A 142 21.69 -6.89 -13.40
C ASP A 142 22.91 -6.65 -12.46
N ARG A 143 22.68 -6.22 -11.22
CA ARG A 143 23.73 -5.99 -10.20
C ARG A 143 24.15 -7.26 -9.49
#